data_AF-A0A1G8EL59-F1
#
_entry.id   AF-A0A1G8EL59-F1
#
_cell.length_a   1.000
_cell.length_b   1.000
_cell.length_c   1.000
_cell.angle_alpha   90.00
_cell.angle_beta   90.00
_cell.angle_gamma   90.00
#
_symmetry.space_group_name_H-M   'P 1'
#
loop_
_entity.id
_entity.type
_entity.pdbx_description
1 polymer ?
#
loop_
_entity_poly.entity_id
_entity_poly.type
_entity_poly.pdbx_seq_one_letter_code
_entity_poly.pdbx_strand_id
1 'polypeptide(L)'
;MFEIVILVAVLCLVVFLLFGKRSEPEVRTKAPLKEERVVERRSHNHSPAQTASEEDVSAKVFDLQFSFSSSGKKTVHSRTQDATYEIDLGEITCTCPDFATRSGFPKNHMSRLCKHLMASLDAAKAFSDDPWKAAIAKNHQGGPVEALMISPSKSQPVLLTVSRNKDWVNVFARKKRRGETMATASGEIDQFGWSVAESRWSYGEAPPGARELRGILKKITAN
;
A
#
# COMPACT_ATOMS: atom_id res chain seq x y z
N MET A 1 7.81 18.50 -18.39
CA MET A 1 6.83 17.44 -18.70
C MET A 1 7.48 16.16 -19.24
N PHE A 2 8.47 16.21 -20.13
CA PHE A 2 9.12 15.02 -20.69
C PHE A 2 9.84 14.11 -19.66
N GLU A 3 10.46 14.68 -18.63
CA GLU A 3 11.20 13.86 -17.65
C GLU A 3 10.31 12.98 -16.77
N ILE A 4 9.07 13.39 -16.49
CA ILE A 4 8.12 12.61 -15.69
C ILE A 4 7.62 11.39 -16.48
N VAL A 5 7.42 11.55 -17.79
CA VAL A 5 6.97 10.45 -18.68
C VAL A 5 8.02 9.35 -18.76
N ILE A 6 9.30 9.72 -18.81
CA ILE A 6 10.41 8.77 -18.85
C ILE A 6 10.50 7.99 -17.53
N LEU A 7 10.34 8.68 -16.39
CA LEU A 7 10.43 8.05 -15.07
C LEU A 7 9.28 7.06 -14.84
N VAL A 8 8.06 7.41 -15.27
CA VAL A 8 6.90 6.49 -15.24
C VAL A 8 7.10 5.29 -16.17
N ALA A 9 7.60 5.51 -17.38
CA ALA A 9 7.86 4.42 -18.33
C ALA A 9 8.92 3.44 -17.82
N VAL A 10 9.99 3.94 -17.20
CA VAL A 10 11.04 3.09 -16.59
C VAL A 10 10.49 2.32 -15.39
N LEU A 11 9.66 2.95 -14.56
CA LEU A 11 9.01 2.27 -13.43
C LEU A 11 8.06 1.17 -13.91
N CYS A 12 7.26 1.43 -14.94
CA CYS A 12 6.41 0.44 -15.59
C CYS A 12 7.23 -0.71 -16.19
N LEU A 13 8.38 -0.44 -16.80
CA LEU A 13 9.25 -1.48 -17.37
C LEU A 13 9.87 -2.36 -16.29
N VAL A 14 10.33 -1.78 -15.18
CA VAL A 14 10.88 -2.53 -14.03
C VAL A 14 9.81 -3.39 -13.39
N VAL A 15 8.59 -2.87 -13.21
CA VAL A 15 7.44 -3.65 -12.74
C VAL A 15 7.07 -4.74 -13.75
N PHE A 16 7.08 -4.47 -15.05
CA PHE A 16 6.79 -5.50 -16.04
C PHE A 16 7.84 -6.63 -16.02
N LEU A 17 9.13 -6.30 -15.91
CA LEU A 17 10.22 -7.29 -15.83
C LEU A 17 10.22 -8.09 -14.53
N LEU A 18 9.83 -7.49 -13.41
CA LEU A 18 9.72 -8.17 -12.11
C LEU A 18 8.43 -9.01 -11.96
N PHE A 19 7.44 -8.85 -12.86
CA PHE A 19 6.10 -9.42 -12.72
C PHE A 19 5.60 -10.16 -13.99
N GLY A 20 6.32 -10.11 -15.11
CA GLY A 20 5.91 -10.62 -16.44
C GLY A 20 5.86 -12.14 -16.64
N LYS A 21 5.80 -12.94 -15.58
CA LYS A 21 5.41 -14.35 -15.67
C LYS A 21 4.08 -14.54 -14.94
N ARG A 22 2.99 -14.16 -15.60
CA ARG A 22 1.64 -14.50 -15.17
C ARG A 22 1.29 -15.87 -15.76
N SER A 23 1.00 -16.85 -14.89
CA SER A 23 0.43 -18.13 -15.27
C SER A 23 -0.96 -17.92 -15.86
N GLU A 24 -1.27 -18.60 -16.97
CA GLU A 24 -2.56 -18.51 -17.65
C GLU A 24 -3.71 -18.88 -16.70
N PRO A 25 -4.84 -18.16 -16.75
CA PRO A 25 -6.01 -18.51 -15.95
C PRO A 25 -6.70 -19.76 -16.51
N GLU A 26 -6.93 -20.73 -15.63
CA GLU A 26 -7.71 -21.93 -15.92
C GLU A 26 -9.16 -21.54 -16.27
N VAL A 27 -9.57 -21.86 -17.49
CA VAL A 27 -10.90 -21.54 -18.03
C VAL A 27 -11.95 -22.41 -17.35
N ARG A 28 -12.62 -21.85 -16.35
CA ARG A 28 -13.78 -22.49 -15.70
C ARG A 28 -15.03 -22.29 -16.55
N THR A 29 -15.40 -23.31 -17.33
CA THR A 29 -16.66 -23.38 -18.09
C THR A 29 -17.87 -23.26 -17.15
N LYS A 30 -18.68 -22.21 -17.33
CA LYS A 30 -19.98 -22.03 -16.65
C LYS A 30 -21.11 -22.65 -17.46
N ALA A 31 -22.05 -23.27 -16.75
CA ALA A 31 -23.29 -23.86 -17.25
C ALA A 31 -24.27 -22.81 -17.83
N PRO A 32 -25.18 -23.21 -18.74
CA PRO A 32 -26.08 -22.28 -19.45
C PRO A 32 -27.17 -21.71 -18.52
N LEU A 33 -27.36 -20.40 -18.61
CA LEU A 33 -28.41 -19.64 -17.92
C LEU A 33 -29.75 -19.75 -18.67
N LYS A 34 -30.83 -19.88 -17.90
CA LYS A 34 -32.22 -19.85 -18.35
C LYS A 34 -32.60 -18.47 -18.89
N GLU A 35 -33.35 -18.51 -19.99
CA GLU A 35 -34.01 -17.42 -20.68
C GLU A 35 -34.98 -16.67 -19.74
N GLU A 36 -34.74 -15.37 -19.53
CA GLU A 36 -35.64 -14.50 -18.77
C GLU A 36 -36.08 -13.31 -19.61
N ARG A 37 -37.36 -12.96 -19.46
CA ARG A 37 -38.16 -12.12 -20.36
C ARG A 37 -37.64 -10.69 -20.48
N VAL A 38 -37.61 -10.24 -21.74
CA VAL A 38 -37.43 -8.86 -22.16
C VAL A 38 -38.61 -8.01 -21.65
N VAL A 39 -38.33 -7.12 -20.69
CA VAL A 39 -39.22 -6.01 -20.32
C VAL A 39 -38.65 -4.74 -20.92
N GLU A 40 -39.35 -4.22 -21.92
CA GLU A 40 -39.06 -2.98 -22.62
C GLU A 40 -39.25 -1.79 -21.66
N ARG A 41 -38.15 -1.17 -21.22
CA ARG A 41 -38.17 0.06 -20.41
C ARG A 41 -37.74 1.27 -21.24
N ARG A 42 -38.63 2.25 -21.20
CA ARG A 42 -38.59 3.59 -21.80
C ARG A 42 -37.21 4.24 -21.79
N SER A 43 -36.82 4.70 -22.97
CA SER A 43 -35.76 5.67 -23.26
C SER A 43 -35.96 6.95 -22.44
N HIS A 44 -35.08 7.19 -21.49
CA HIS A 44 -34.89 8.50 -20.87
C HIS A 44 -33.59 9.12 -21.38
N ASN A 45 -33.75 10.30 -21.96
CA ASN A 45 -32.75 11.22 -22.50
C ASN A 45 -31.35 11.10 -21.90
N HIS A 46 -30.41 10.65 -22.74
CA HIS A 46 -28.98 10.80 -22.52
C HIS A 46 -28.60 12.29 -22.56
N SER A 47 -28.27 12.86 -21.40
CA SER A 47 -27.46 14.08 -21.34
C SER A 47 -26.05 13.77 -21.84
N PRO A 48 -25.41 14.67 -22.61
CA PRO A 48 -24.07 14.44 -23.13
C PRO A 48 -23.10 14.28 -21.96
N ALA A 49 -22.30 13.21 -22.05
CA ALA A 49 -21.24 12.90 -21.11
C ALA A 49 -20.30 14.09 -20.99
N GLN A 50 -20.33 14.77 -19.85
CA GLN A 50 -19.28 15.69 -19.46
C GLN A 50 -17.98 14.88 -19.40
N THR A 51 -17.11 15.12 -20.38
CA THR A 51 -15.72 14.65 -20.38
C THR A 51 -15.07 15.09 -19.09
N ALA A 52 -14.91 14.15 -18.15
CA ALA A 52 -14.20 14.37 -16.90
C ALA A 52 -12.81 14.89 -17.25
N SER A 53 -12.54 16.15 -16.91
CA SER A 53 -11.21 16.75 -17.03
C SER A 53 -10.21 15.84 -16.33
N GLU A 54 -9.06 15.60 -16.95
CA GLU A 54 -7.96 14.83 -16.38
C GLU A 54 -7.70 15.34 -14.94
N GLU A 55 -7.97 14.49 -13.95
CA GLU A 55 -7.72 14.86 -12.56
C GLU A 55 -6.20 14.96 -12.35
N ASP A 56 -5.74 16.15 -11.96
CA ASP A 56 -4.35 16.41 -11.60
C ASP A 56 -4.00 15.59 -10.35
N VAL A 57 -3.32 14.47 -10.55
CA VAL A 57 -2.83 13.59 -9.49
C VAL A 57 -1.31 13.66 -9.52
N SER A 58 -0.71 14.10 -8.41
CA SER A 58 0.74 14.05 -8.25
C SER A 58 1.16 12.83 -7.43
N ALA A 59 2.23 12.18 -7.86
CA ALA A 59 2.85 11.06 -7.16
C ALA A 59 4.34 11.34 -6.93
N LYS A 60 4.84 11.02 -5.75
CA LYS A 60 6.25 11.15 -5.39
C LYS A 60 6.72 9.92 -4.64
N VAL A 61 7.95 9.49 -4.89
CA VAL A 61 8.58 8.43 -4.08
C VAL A 61 8.70 8.92 -2.65
N PHE A 62 8.25 8.10 -1.71
CA PHE A 62 8.36 8.37 -0.28
C PHE A 62 9.64 7.73 0.26
N ASP A 63 10.43 8.52 0.97
CA ASP A 63 11.70 8.05 1.53
C ASP A 63 11.47 7.11 2.71
N LEU A 64 11.89 5.86 2.55
CA LEU A 64 11.82 4.81 3.56
C LEU A 64 13.10 4.69 4.40
N GLN A 65 14.04 5.63 4.26
CA GLN A 65 15.18 5.71 5.16
C GLN A 65 14.76 6.22 6.53
N PHE A 66 15.43 5.74 7.58
CA PHE A 66 15.24 6.20 8.94
C PHE A 66 16.58 6.29 9.66
N SER A 67 16.71 7.21 10.61
CA SER A 67 17.88 7.31 11.47
C SER A 67 17.52 6.83 12.86
N PHE A 68 18.25 5.85 13.38
CA PHE A 68 18.06 5.37 14.73
C PHE A 68 19.41 4.95 15.29
N SER A 69 19.67 5.36 16.54
CA SER A 69 20.87 5.01 17.27
C SER A 69 20.46 4.35 18.57
N SER A 70 20.39 3.03 18.57
CA SER A 70 20.41 2.26 19.80
C SER A 70 21.26 1.03 19.62
N SER A 71 21.82 0.54 20.72
CA SER A 71 22.61 -0.67 20.77
C SER A 71 21.90 -1.68 21.65
N GLY A 72 21.92 -2.94 21.25
CA GLY A 72 21.44 -4.00 22.12
C GLY A 72 20.96 -5.21 21.36
N LYS A 73 21.39 -6.38 21.85
CA LYS A 73 20.80 -7.65 21.48
C LYS A 73 19.62 -7.93 22.38
N LYS A 74 18.55 -8.48 21.81
CA LYS A 74 17.41 -8.95 22.59
C LYS A 74 16.77 -10.16 21.95
N THR A 75 16.11 -10.92 22.79
CA THR A 75 15.38 -12.11 22.41
C THR A 75 13.90 -11.77 22.30
N VAL A 76 13.26 -12.17 21.21
CA VAL A 76 11.84 -11.89 20.93
C VAL A 76 11.10 -13.17 20.57
N HIS A 77 9.94 -13.36 21.17
CA HIS A 77 9.06 -14.49 20.86
C HIS A 77 8.19 -14.20 19.64
N SER A 78 8.03 -15.21 18.79
CA SER A 78 7.09 -15.17 17.68
C SER A 78 5.65 -15.15 18.21
N ARG A 79 4.79 -14.32 17.61
CA ARG A 79 3.35 -14.28 17.96
C ARG A 79 2.54 -15.42 17.34
N THR A 80 3.08 -16.07 16.33
CA THR A 80 2.35 -17.03 15.48
C THR A 80 2.92 -18.43 15.53
N GLN A 81 4.09 -18.60 16.16
CA GLN A 81 4.81 -19.86 16.25
C GLN A 81 5.42 -19.94 17.65
N ASP A 82 5.60 -21.14 18.17
CA ASP A 82 6.38 -21.37 19.38
C ASP A 82 7.87 -21.35 19.03
N ALA A 83 8.36 -20.16 18.69
CA ALA A 83 9.72 -19.93 18.24
C ALA A 83 10.24 -18.62 18.81
N THR A 84 11.54 -18.60 19.07
CA THR A 84 12.25 -17.47 19.65
C THR A 84 13.33 -17.03 18.68
N TYR A 85 13.45 -15.72 18.48
CA TYR A 85 14.43 -15.13 17.58
C TYR A 85 15.31 -14.14 18.33
N GLU A 86 16.56 -14.05 17.94
CA GLU A 86 17.48 -13.02 18.42
C GLU A 86 17.45 -11.86 17.44
N ILE A 87 17.49 -10.64 17.96
CA ILE A 87 17.67 -9.44 17.17
C ILE A 87 18.79 -8.58 17.73
N ASP A 88 19.44 -7.83 16.84
CA ASP A 88 20.41 -6.80 17.19
C ASP A 88 19.94 -5.46 16.62
N LEU A 89 19.63 -4.51 17.49
CA LEU A 89 19.13 -3.19 17.08
C LEU A 89 20.23 -2.24 16.63
N GLY A 90 21.49 -2.47 17.02
CA GLY A 90 22.62 -1.68 16.53
C GLY A 90 23.00 -2.11 15.11
N GLU A 91 22.98 -3.42 14.86
CA GLU A 91 23.31 -3.97 13.54
C GLU A 91 22.11 -4.08 12.60
N ILE A 92 20.88 -3.88 13.11
CA ILE A 92 19.61 -4.08 12.41
C ILE A 92 19.59 -5.49 11.77
N THR A 93 19.71 -6.50 12.63
CA THR A 93 19.69 -7.92 12.25
C THR A 93 18.69 -8.73 13.06
N CYS A 94 18.20 -9.83 12.49
CA CYS A 94 17.29 -10.76 13.16
C CYS A 94 17.54 -12.18 12.64
N THR A 95 17.45 -13.19 13.53
CA THR A 95 17.64 -14.60 13.13
C THR A 95 16.40 -15.24 12.51
N CYS A 96 15.29 -14.50 12.32
CA CYS A 96 14.07 -15.07 11.76
C CYS A 96 14.20 -15.32 10.23
N PRO A 97 13.47 -16.32 9.69
CA PRO A 97 13.51 -16.62 8.26
C PRO A 97 13.13 -15.44 7.34
N ASP A 98 12.17 -14.61 7.76
CA ASP A 98 11.76 -13.41 6.99
C ASP A 98 12.92 -12.42 6.84
N PHE A 99 13.77 -12.26 7.86
CA PHE A 99 14.92 -11.36 7.78
C PHE A 99 15.97 -11.82 6.77
N ALA A 100 16.20 -13.13 6.64
CA ALA A 100 17.14 -13.65 5.64
C ALA A 100 16.84 -13.11 4.24
N THR A 101 15.54 -13.04 3.90
CA THR A 101 15.07 -12.52 2.62
C THR A 101 15.12 -10.98 2.50
N ARG A 102 15.37 -10.26 3.59
CA ARG A 102 15.41 -8.78 3.71
C ARG A 102 16.82 -8.23 3.97
N SER A 103 17.76 -9.11 4.30
CA SER A 103 19.13 -8.77 4.70
C SER A 103 19.94 -8.00 3.63
N GLY A 104 19.52 -8.03 2.36
CA GLY A 104 20.15 -7.29 1.27
C GLY A 104 19.82 -5.79 1.22
N PHE A 105 18.77 -5.33 1.91
CA PHE A 105 18.43 -3.89 1.96
C PHE A 105 19.38 -3.12 2.89
N PRO A 106 19.63 -1.82 2.68
CA PRO A 106 20.46 -1.02 3.58
C PRO A 106 19.98 -1.04 5.04
N LYS A 107 20.92 -0.95 6.00
CA LYS A 107 20.63 -1.01 7.46
C LYS A 107 19.57 0.01 7.89
N ASN A 108 19.64 1.20 7.32
CA ASN A 108 18.77 2.34 7.63
C ASN A 108 17.51 2.40 6.74
N HIS A 109 17.12 1.30 6.07
CA HIS A 109 15.95 1.28 5.18
C HIS A 109 14.84 0.37 5.73
N MET A 110 13.59 0.86 5.75
CA MET A 110 12.46 0.10 6.35
C MET A 110 12.25 -1.28 5.70
N SER A 111 12.55 -1.46 4.41
CA SER A 111 12.44 -2.76 3.71
C SER A 111 13.29 -3.87 4.31
N ARG A 112 14.38 -3.53 5.00
CA ARG A 112 15.25 -4.47 5.72
C ARG A 112 14.55 -5.08 6.94
N LEU A 113 13.56 -4.38 7.49
CA LEU A 113 12.95 -4.71 8.76
C LEU A 113 11.95 -5.87 8.60
N CYS A 114 12.23 -7.00 9.25
CA CYS A 114 11.22 -8.02 9.48
C CYS A 114 10.21 -7.54 10.55
N LYS A 115 9.12 -8.28 10.74
CA LYS A 115 8.09 -7.93 11.76
C LYS A 115 8.67 -7.75 13.18
N HIS A 116 9.69 -8.52 13.54
CA HIS A 116 10.32 -8.47 14.86
C HIS A 116 11.16 -7.21 15.07
N LEU A 117 11.95 -6.84 14.06
CA LEU A 117 12.73 -5.60 14.06
C LEU A 117 11.80 -4.39 14.04
N MET A 118 10.76 -4.41 13.20
CA MET A 118 9.78 -3.32 13.12
C MET A 118 9.13 -3.05 14.48
N ALA A 119 8.55 -4.07 15.12
CA ALA A 119 7.92 -3.92 16.43
C ALA A 119 8.91 -3.46 17.52
N SER A 120 10.17 -3.90 17.41
CA SER A 120 11.21 -3.55 18.37
C SER A 120 11.70 -2.11 18.26
N LEU A 121 11.83 -1.62 17.03
CA LEU A 121 12.19 -0.24 16.71
C LEU A 121 11.02 0.71 17.01
N ASP A 122 9.78 0.30 16.72
CA ASP A 122 8.57 1.05 17.07
C ASP A 122 8.43 1.23 18.58
N ALA A 123 8.62 0.16 19.36
CA ALA A 123 8.63 0.22 20.82
C ALA A 123 9.73 1.16 21.37
N ALA A 124 10.85 1.30 20.65
CA ALA A 124 11.92 2.24 20.96
C ALA A 124 11.69 3.65 20.36
N LYS A 125 10.51 3.90 19.76
CA LYS A 125 10.12 5.17 19.11
C LYS A 125 11.07 5.60 18.00
N ALA A 126 11.65 4.66 17.27
CA ALA A 126 12.62 4.93 16.20
C ALA A 126 12.04 5.73 15.01
N PHE A 127 10.71 5.85 14.92
CA PHE A 127 10.00 6.48 13.80
C PHE A 127 9.13 7.66 14.23
N SER A 128 9.26 8.17 15.46
CA SER A 128 8.35 9.20 16.00
C SER A 128 8.50 10.58 15.34
N ASP A 129 9.57 10.80 14.59
CA ASP A 129 9.87 12.02 13.86
C ASP A 129 9.07 12.15 12.55
N ASP A 130 8.61 11.03 11.99
CA ASP A 130 7.81 11.00 10.77
C ASP A 130 6.49 10.23 10.99
N PRO A 131 5.33 10.91 10.95
CA PRO A 131 4.05 10.29 11.25
C PRO A 131 3.67 9.16 10.26
N TRP A 132 4.18 9.19 9.04
CA TRP A 132 3.92 8.14 8.05
C TRP A 132 4.74 6.88 8.35
N LYS A 133 6.02 7.04 8.72
CA LYS A 133 6.87 5.92 9.13
C LYS A 133 6.36 5.31 10.44
N ALA A 134 5.94 6.14 11.39
CA ALA A 134 5.26 5.69 12.60
C ALA A 134 3.99 4.87 12.28
N ALA A 135 3.16 5.34 11.34
CA ALA A 135 1.96 4.62 10.94
C ALA A 135 2.27 3.25 10.28
N ILE A 136 3.32 3.17 9.45
CA ILE A 136 3.79 1.89 8.90
C ILE A 136 4.22 0.96 10.04
N ALA A 137 5.02 1.47 10.99
CA ALA A 137 5.62 0.67 12.05
C ALA A 137 4.60 0.11 13.05
N LYS A 138 3.56 0.88 13.38
CA LYS A 138 2.47 0.52 14.30
C LYS A 138 1.74 -0.78 13.93
N ASN A 139 1.71 -1.12 12.64
CA ASN A 139 1.08 -2.36 12.18
C ASN A 139 1.91 -3.62 12.48
N HIS A 140 3.15 -3.45 12.96
CA HIS A 140 4.08 -4.52 13.31
C HIS A 140 4.27 -5.54 12.18
N GLN A 141 4.12 -5.09 10.93
CA GLN A 141 4.42 -5.86 9.74
C GLN A 141 5.89 -5.64 9.36
N GLY A 142 6.47 -6.55 8.59
CA GLY A 142 7.77 -6.26 7.98
C GLY A 142 7.65 -5.04 7.06
N GLY A 143 8.70 -4.22 6.98
CA GLY A 143 8.62 -2.96 6.24
C GLY A 143 8.34 -3.16 4.74
N PRO A 144 7.73 -2.16 4.09
CA PRO A 144 7.39 -2.24 2.68
C PRO A 144 8.65 -2.24 1.80
N VAL A 145 8.53 -2.76 0.59
CA VAL A 145 9.61 -2.71 -0.41
C VAL A 145 9.71 -1.31 -0.98
N GLU A 146 8.56 -0.70 -1.27
CA GLU A 146 8.46 0.64 -1.85
C GLU A 146 7.28 1.40 -1.26
N ALA A 147 7.35 2.73 -1.35
CA ALA A 147 6.28 3.61 -0.92
C ALA A 147 6.14 4.83 -1.84
N LEU A 148 4.90 5.21 -2.13
CA LEU A 148 4.53 6.33 -3.00
C LEU A 148 3.56 7.25 -2.26
N MET A 149 3.92 8.52 -2.12
CA MET A 149 3.01 9.56 -1.66
C MET A 149 2.16 10.03 -2.85
N ILE A 150 0.84 9.86 -2.75
CA ILE A 150 -0.12 10.36 -3.73
C ILE A 150 -0.86 11.54 -3.11
N SER A 151 -0.96 12.63 -3.86
CA SER A 151 -1.77 13.80 -3.49
C SER A 151 -2.93 13.93 -4.47
N PRO A 152 -4.12 13.39 -4.13
CA PRO A 152 -5.32 13.56 -4.93
C PRO A 152 -5.81 15.01 -4.90
N SER A 153 -6.64 15.38 -5.87
CA SER A 153 -7.12 16.75 -6.05
C SER A 153 -8.14 17.17 -4.98
N LYS A 154 -8.92 16.22 -4.44
CA LYS A 154 -10.07 16.50 -3.55
C LYS A 154 -9.91 15.92 -2.14
N SER A 155 -8.78 15.31 -1.83
CA SER A 155 -8.53 14.72 -0.51
C SER A 155 -7.13 15.00 0.01
N GLN A 156 -6.93 14.73 1.30
CA GLN A 156 -5.60 14.72 1.89
C GLN A 156 -4.67 13.72 1.18
N PRO A 157 -3.34 13.94 1.20
CA PRO A 157 -2.37 12.99 0.69
C PRO A 157 -2.50 11.63 1.37
N VAL A 158 -2.20 10.58 0.61
CA VAL A 158 -2.15 9.20 1.09
C VAL A 158 -0.81 8.57 0.74
N LEU A 159 -0.35 7.66 1.59
CA LEU A 159 0.84 6.89 1.32
C LEU A 159 0.43 5.49 0.86
N LEU A 160 0.80 5.13 -0.36
CA LEU A 160 0.71 3.76 -0.83
C LEU A 160 2.00 3.01 -0.46
N THR A 161 1.89 1.79 0.04
CA THR A 161 3.05 0.93 0.23
C THR A 161 2.86 -0.42 -0.45
N VAL A 162 3.93 -0.88 -1.08
CA VAL A 162 4.00 -2.19 -1.74
C VAL A 162 4.73 -3.14 -0.82
N SER A 163 4.02 -4.18 -0.39
CA SER A 163 4.61 -5.26 0.39
C SER A 163 5.11 -6.38 -0.53
N ARG A 164 5.67 -7.45 0.06
CA ARG A 164 6.01 -8.67 -0.72
C ARG A 164 4.77 -9.42 -1.21
N ASN A 165 3.61 -9.20 -0.58
CA ASN A 165 2.35 -9.69 -1.09
C ASN A 165 1.85 -8.72 -2.17
N LYS A 166 1.79 -9.22 -3.41
CA LYS A 166 1.42 -8.46 -4.60
C LYS A 166 -0.10 -8.33 -4.79
N ASP A 167 -0.89 -9.10 -4.05
CA ASP A 167 -2.35 -9.11 -4.17
C ASP A 167 -2.99 -7.92 -3.45
N TRP A 168 -2.23 -7.28 -2.54
CA TRP A 168 -2.70 -6.21 -1.68
C TRP A 168 -1.76 -5.01 -1.71
N VAL A 169 -2.36 -3.84 -1.87
CA VAL A 169 -1.70 -2.55 -1.64
C VAL A 169 -2.16 -2.01 -0.30
N ASN A 170 -1.20 -1.59 0.54
CA ASN A 170 -1.52 -0.90 1.78
C ASN A 170 -1.66 0.60 1.46
N VAL A 171 -2.75 1.20 1.92
CA VAL A 171 -3.05 2.61 1.76
C VAL A 171 -3.10 3.22 3.16
N PHE A 172 -2.17 4.11 3.46
CA PHE A 172 -2.17 4.87 4.71
C PHE A 172 -2.82 6.23 4.45
N ALA A 173 -3.83 6.55 5.24
CA ALA A 173 -4.56 7.81 5.10
C ALA A 173 -5.01 8.34 6.47
N ARG A 174 -5.17 9.66 6.57
CA ARG A 174 -5.75 10.27 7.78
C ARG A 174 -7.22 9.89 7.92
N LYS A 175 -7.61 9.50 9.13
CA LYS A 175 -9.03 9.37 9.50
C LYS A 175 -9.71 10.74 9.52
N LYS A 176 -10.97 10.77 9.15
CA LYS A 176 -11.83 11.95 9.23
C LYS A 176 -12.43 12.07 10.63
N ARG A 177 -12.29 13.22 11.29
CA ARG A 177 -13.00 13.53 12.54
C ARG A 177 -14.40 14.04 12.26
N ARG A 178 -15.25 14.12 13.30
CA ARG A 178 -16.60 14.67 13.18
C ARG A 178 -16.54 16.12 12.71
N GLY A 179 -17.28 16.45 11.65
CA GLY A 179 -17.33 17.79 11.06
C GLY A 179 -16.26 18.07 9.99
N GLU A 180 -15.30 17.16 9.78
CA GLU A 180 -14.30 17.32 8.73
C GLU A 180 -14.80 16.81 7.36
N THR A 181 -14.14 17.28 6.31
CA THR A 181 -14.29 16.81 4.93
C THR A 181 -13.13 15.87 4.57
N MET A 182 -13.16 15.24 3.38
CA MET A 182 -12.05 14.42 2.91
C MET A 182 -10.78 15.26 2.64
N ALA A 183 -10.96 16.54 2.28
CA ALA A 183 -9.87 17.50 2.07
C ALA A 183 -9.31 18.05 3.38
N THR A 184 -10.04 17.95 4.50
CA THR A 184 -9.63 18.52 5.81
C THR A 184 -9.44 17.46 6.90
N ALA A 185 -9.34 16.18 6.52
CA ALA A 185 -9.17 15.08 7.46
C ALA A 185 -7.88 15.24 8.28
N SER A 186 -7.99 15.40 9.59
CA SER A 186 -6.86 15.67 10.49
C SER A 186 -6.60 14.56 11.52
N GLY A 187 -7.38 13.47 11.48
CA GLY A 187 -7.25 12.35 12.40
C GLY A 187 -5.94 11.59 12.29
N GLU A 188 -5.81 10.57 13.13
CA GLU A 188 -4.69 9.63 13.09
C GLU A 188 -4.60 8.97 11.71
N ILE A 189 -3.38 8.69 11.27
CA ILE A 189 -3.12 7.93 10.05
C ILE A 189 -3.41 6.46 10.36
N ASP A 190 -4.22 5.82 9.51
CA ASP A 190 -4.54 4.41 9.62
C ASP A 190 -4.26 3.66 8.32
N GLN A 191 -4.11 2.35 8.41
CA GLN A 191 -3.88 1.46 7.27
C GLN A 191 -5.21 0.92 6.73
N PHE A 192 -5.36 1.01 5.41
CA PHE A 192 -6.45 0.41 4.64
C PHE A 192 -5.86 -0.57 3.62
N GLY A 193 -6.54 -1.68 3.36
CA GLY A 193 -6.10 -2.65 2.36
C GLY A 193 -6.87 -2.49 1.05
N TRP A 194 -6.17 -2.45 -0.09
CA TRP A 194 -6.76 -2.50 -1.42
C TRP A 194 -6.41 -3.81 -2.11
N SER A 195 -7.42 -4.60 -2.49
CA SER A 195 -7.26 -5.81 -3.28
C SER A 195 -7.06 -5.44 -4.74
N VAL A 196 -5.91 -5.83 -5.29
CA VAL A 196 -5.57 -5.62 -6.70
C VAL A 196 -6.51 -6.42 -7.61
N ALA A 197 -6.64 -7.73 -7.34
CA ALA A 197 -7.44 -8.63 -8.16
C ALA A 197 -8.93 -8.26 -8.18
N GLU A 198 -9.48 -7.89 -7.02
CA GLU A 198 -10.91 -7.64 -6.87
C GLU A 198 -11.28 -6.15 -7.02
N SER A 199 -10.30 -5.25 -7.14
CA SER A 199 -10.52 -3.80 -7.23
C SER A 199 -11.44 -3.26 -6.12
N ARG A 200 -11.22 -3.70 -4.88
CA ARG A 200 -12.01 -3.32 -3.72
C ARG A 200 -11.18 -3.12 -2.47
N TRP A 201 -11.75 -2.37 -1.54
CA TRP A 201 -11.24 -2.21 -0.19
C TRP A 201 -11.43 -3.49 0.63
N SER A 202 -10.49 -3.77 1.52
CA SER A 202 -10.58 -4.85 2.49
C SER A 202 -11.71 -4.58 3.48
N TYR A 203 -12.49 -5.61 3.80
CA TYR A 203 -13.59 -5.57 4.77
C TYR A 203 -14.62 -4.42 4.60
N GLY A 204 -14.70 -3.82 3.40
CA GLY A 204 -15.58 -2.68 3.15
C GLY A 204 -15.14 -1.37 3.80
N GLU A 205 -13.99 -1.34 4.49
CA GLU A 205 -13.46 -0.14 5.12
C GLU A 205 -12.58 0.64 4.16
N ALA A 206 -12.98 1.87 3.87
CA ALA A 206 -12.35 2.71 2.87
C ALA A 206 -11.86 4.03 3.49
N PRO A 207 -10.71 4.55 3.05
CA PRO A 207 -10.22 5.84 3.54
C PRO A 207 -11.09 7.01 3.07
N PRO A 208 -11.02 8.17 3.73
CA PRO A 208 -11.50 9.42 3.14
C PRO A 208 -10.91 9.61 1.74
N GLY A 209 -11.73 9.96 0.75
CA GLY A 209 -11.32 10.09 -0.65
C GLY A 209 -11.38 8.77 -1.46
N ALA A 210 -11.88 7.67 -0.89
CA ALA A 210 -11.87 6.35 -1.51
C ALA A 210 -12.41 6.27 -2.96
N ARG A 211 -13.37 7.12 -3.34
CA ARG A 211 -13.91 7.14 -4.70
C ARG A 211 -12.87 7.61 -5.73
N GLU A 212 -12.14 8.68 -5.42
CA GLU A 212 -11.05 9.21 -6.25
C GLU A 212 -9.87 8.23 -6.26
N LEU A 213 -9.47 7.76 -5.06
CA LEU A 213 -8.38 6.79 -4.91
C LEU A 213 -8.64 5.49 -5.66
N ARG A 214 -9.87 4.98 -5.69
CA ARG A 214 -10.21 3.78 -6.49
C ARG A 214 -9.91 3.99 -7.98
N GLY A 215 -10.16 5.19 -8.52
CA GLY A 215 -9.84 5.49 -9.92
C GLY A 215 -8.34 5.47 -10.18
N ILE A 216 -7.56 6.06 -9.27
CA ILE A 216 -6.10 6.08 -9.32
C ILE A 216 -5.52 4.66 -9.18
N LEU A 217 -5.95 3.91 -8.16
CA LEU A 217 -5.46 2.57 -7.87
C LEU A 217 -5.74 1.61 -9.02
N LYS A 218 -6.93 1.65 -9.62
CA LYS A 218 -7.24 0.83 -10.81
C LYS A 218 -6.29 1.10 -11.97
N LYS A 219 -5.90 2.36 -12.21
CA LYS A 219 -4.94 2.69 -13.27
C LYS A 219 -3.54 2.16 -12.96
N ILE A 220 -3.12 2.26 -11.70
CA ILE A 220 -1.79 1.79 -11.26
C ILE A 220 -1.71 0.26 -11.31
N THR A 221 -2.79 -0.44 -10.97
CA THR A 221 -2.78 -1.90 -10.81
C THR A 221 -3.29 -2.68 -12.04
N ALA A 222 -3.71 -1.99 -13.10
CA ALA A 222 -4.19 -2.64 -14.34
C ALA A 222 -3.05 -3.10 -15.27
N ASN A 223 -1.83 -2.63 -15.04
CA ASN A 223 -0.63 -3.01 -15.78
C ASN A 223 0.15 -4.11 -15.06
#